data_AF-A0A423FH93-F1
#
_entry.id   AF-A0A423FH93-F1
#
_cell.length_a   1.000
_cell.length_b   1.000
_cell.length_c   1.000
_cell.angle_alpha   90.00
_cell.angle_beta   90.00
_cell.angle_gamma   90.00
#
_symmetry.space_group_name_H-M   'P 1'
#
loop_
_entity.id
_entity.type
_entity.pdbx_description
1 polymer ?
#
loop_
_entity_poly.entity_id
_entity_poly.type
_entity_poly.pdbx_seq_one_letter_code
_entity_poly.pdbx_strand_id
1 'polypeptide(L)'
;MEQFILVYVLGFGLAAYVLFAFFSSRVISKKTESEVLRLAKWAPVIFIPFYGIPWVVYGAGCLVFGRLAGLGMIFLWLAYTPYVLVVGAFFSIVVVVVFKAMRKLSLIAGSC
;
A
#
# COMPACT_ATOMS: atom_id res chain seq x y z
N MET A 1 -10.34 20.88 11.60
CA MET A 1 -10.06 19.47 11.97
C MET A 1 -9.59 18.66 10.76
N GLU A 2 -10.17 18.88 9.58
CA GLU A 2 -9.85 18.14 8.33
C GLU A 2 -8.42 18.32 7.82
N GLN A 3 -7.84 19.52 7.91
CA GLN A 3 -6.47 19.79 7.43
C GLN A 3 -5.38 19.03 8.21
N PHE A 4 -5.54 18.88 9.52
CA PHE A 4 -4.61 18.11 10.34
C PHE A 4 -4.64 16.63 9.96
N ILE A 5 -5.83 16.08 9.77
CA ILE A 5 -6.00 14.69 9.32
C ILE A 5 -5.34 14.50 7.95
N LEU A 6 -5.56 15.41 7.01
CA LEU A 6 -4.93 15.37 5.69
C LEU A 6 -3.40 15.39 5.76
N VAL A 7 -2.80 16.27 6.57
CA VAL A 7 -1.33 16.35 6.68
C VAL A 7 -0.74 15.08 7.30
N TYR A 8 -1.39 14.48 8.31
CA TYR A 8 -0.94 13.22 8.89
C TYR A 8 -1.15 12.04 7.94
N VAL A 9 -2.32 11.96 7.29
CA VAL A 9 -2.65 10.91 6.31
C VAL A 9 -1.69 10.97 5.12
N LEU A 10 -1.41 12.18 4.58
CA LEU A 10 -0.44 12.37 3.50
C LEU A 10 0.98 12.12 3.98
N GLY A 11 1.38 12.62 5.15
CA GLY A 11 2.74 12.49 5.66
C GLY A 11 3.11 11.04 5.94
N PHE A 12 2.27 10.34 6.72
CA PHE A 12 2.44 8.90 6.96
C PHE A 12 2.23 8.09 5.68
N GLY A 13 1.35 8.54 4.79
CA GLY A 13 1.08 7.88 3.50
C GLY A 13 2.27 7.93 2.58
N LEU A 14 2.89 9.10 2.46
CA LEU A 14 4.07 9.33 1.66
C LEU A 14 5.24 8.53 2.20
N ALA A 15 5.49 8.55 3.51
CA ALA A 15 6.53 7.75 4.14
C ALA A 15 6.33 6.25 3.91
N ALA A 16 5.10 5.74 4.11
CA ALA A 16 4.75 4.35 3.85
C ALA A 16 4.94 3.98 2.38
N TYR A 17 4.57 4.88 1.46
CA TYR A 17 4.74 4.66 0.01
C TYR A 17 6.20 4.60 -0.39
N VAL A 18 7.04 5.48 0.17
CA VAL A 18 8.49 5.50 -0.09
C VAL A 18 9.14 4.22 0.45
N LEU A 19 8.81 3.80 1.68
CA LEU A 19 9.29 2.54 2.24
C LEU A 19 8.83 1.33 1.43
N PHE A 20 7.56 1.31 1.03
CA PHE A 20 7.00 0.24 0.22
C PHE A 20 7.63 0.19 -1.17
N ALA A 21 7.87 1.33 -1.81
CA ALA A 21 8.54 1.42 -3.11
C ALA A 21 9.99 0.95 -3.01
N PHE A 22 10.72 1.37 -1.97
CA PHE A 22 12.09 0.91 -1.72
C PHE A 22 12.15 -0.59 -1.46
N PHE A 23 11.25 -1.11 -0.62
CA PHE A 23 11.12 -2.54 -0.33
C PHE A 23 10.78 -3.32 -1.61
N SER A 24 9.81 -2.85 -2.39
CA SER A 24 9.42 -3.47 -3.66
C SER A 24 10.57 -3.51 -4.65
N SER A 25 11.31 -2.40 -4.84
CA SER A 25 12.50 -2.37 -5.71
C SER A 25 13.57 -3.36 -5.27
N ARG A 26 13.81 -3.48 -3.96
CA ARG A 26 14.78 -4.45 -3.41
C ARG A 26 14.34 -5.90 -3.59
N VAL A 27 13.05 -6.18 -3.41
CA VAL A 27 12.50 -7.53 -3.56
C VAL A 27 12.43 -7.94 -5.03
N ILE A 28 11.99 -7.05 -5.92
CA ILE A 28 11.93 -7.29 -7.37
C ILE A 28 13.33 -7.60 -7.92
N SER A 29 14.36 -6.89 -7.47
CA SER A 29 15.74 -7.12 -7.92
C SER A 29 16.29 -8.53 -7.63
N LYS A 30 15.67 -9.28 -6.71
CA LYS A 30 16.11 -10.63 -6.32
C LYS A 30 15.16 -11.74 -6.76
N LYS A 31 14.05 -11.41 -7.42
CA LYS A 31 12.95 -12.34 -7.69
C LYS A 31 12.68 -12.51 -9.18
N THR A 32 12.24 -13.71 -9.56
CA THR A 32 11.83 -14.03 -10.94
C THR A 32 10.46 -13.45 -11.25
N GLU A 33 10.14 -13.25 -12.54
CA GLU A 33 8.88 -12.62 -12.99
C GLU A 33 7.61 -13.24 -12.39
N SER A 34 7.60 -14.57 -12.21
CA SER A 34 6.49 -15.29 -11.56
C SER A 34 6.28 -14.87 -10.11
N GLU A 35 7.37 -14.70 -9.37
CA GLU A 35 7.29 -14.24 -7.99
C GLU A 35 6.93 -12.75 -7.88
N VAL A 36 7.36 -11.93 -8.84
CA VAL A 36 6.95 -10.51 -8.93
C VAL A 36 5.44 -10.39 -9.16
N LEU A 37 4.87 -11.22 -10.04
CA LEU A 37 3.42 -11.28 -10.25
C LEU A 37 2.67 -11.73 -9.00
N ARG A 38 3.24 -12.70 -8.27
CA ARG A 38 2.68 -13.17 -7.00
C ARG A 38 2.76 -12.06 -5.95
N LEU A 39 3.87 -11.32 -5.89
CA LEU A 39 4.04 -10.17 -5.01
C LEU A 39 3.08 -9.03 -5.37
N ALA A 40 2.84 -8.74 -6.65
CA ALA A 40 1.90 -7.72 -7.10
C ALA A 40 0.46 -8.01 -6.67
N LYS A 41 0.05 -9.29 -6.64
CA LYS A 41 -1.23 -9.73 -6.06
C LYS A 41 -1.33 -9.47 -4.55
N TRP A 42 -0.23 -9.63 -3.83
CA TRP A 42 -0.17 -9.43 -2.37
C TRP A 42 0.26 -8.02 -1.97
N ALA A 43 0.68 -7.17 -2.91
CA ALA A 43 1.08 -5.79 -2.71
C ALA A 43 0.07 -4.98 -1.86
N PRO A 44 -1.25 -5.01 -2.13
CA PRO A 44 -2.21 -4.29 -1.30
C PRO A 44 -2.22 -4.78 0.15
N VAL A 45 -2.02 -6.08 0.40
CA VAL A 45 -1.97 -6.66 1.74
C VAL A 45 -0.65 -6.29 2.45
N ILE A 46 0.47 -6.33 1.73
CA ILE A 46 1.79 -5.97 2.26
C ILE A 46 1.87 -4.48 2.57
N PHE A 47 1.16 -3.62 1.83
CA PHE A 47 1.13 -2.18 2.07
C PHE A 47 0.41 -1.80 3.38
N ILE A 48 -0.59 -2.57 3.81
CA ILE A 48 -1.38 -2.31 5.03
C ILE A 48 -0.50 -2.16 6.28
N PRO A 49 0.40 -3.09 6.63
CA PRO A 49 1.26 -2.91 7.80
C PRO A 49 2.20 -1.71 7.65
N PHE A 50 2.73 -1.41 6.46
CA PHE A 50 3.58 -0.23 6.25
C PHE A 50 2.84 1.08 6.54
N TYR A 51 1.56 1.16 6.18
CA TYR A 51 0.74 2.34 6.43
C TYR A 51 0.09 2.35 7.83
N GLY A 52 -0.23 1.16 8.35
CA GLY A 52 -0.92 0.98 9.64
C GLY A 52 -0.03 1.06 10.86
N ILE A 53 1.21 0.56 10.79
CA ILE A 53 2.13 0.60 11.92
C ILE A 53 2.38 2.04 12.39
N PRO A 54 2.71 3.02 11.52
CA PRO A 54 2.88 4.41 11.94
C PRO A 54 1.62 5.00 12.59
N TRP A 55 0.46 4.66 12.05
CA TRP A 55 -0.84 5.10 12.53
C TRP A 55 -1.18 4.56 13.93
N VAL A 56 -0.96 3.25 14.15
CA VAL A 56 -1.20 2.58 15.43
C VAL A 56 -0.18 3.05 16.48
N VAL A 57 1.10 3.18 16.10
CA VAL A 57 2.16 3.66 17.01
C VAL A 57 1.90 5.11 17.43
N TYR A 58 1.50 5.99 16.50
CA TYR A 58 1.18 7.38 16.81
C TYR A 58 -0.10 7.50 17.66
N GLY A 59 -1.15 6.73 17.34
CA GLY A 59 -2.37 6.65 18.12
C GLY A 59 -2.14 6.16 19.55
N ALA A 60 -1.33 5.10 19.71
CA ALA A 60 -0.92 4.58 21.01
C ALA A 60 -0.09 5.61 21.80
N GLY A 61 0.85 6.30 21.16
CA GLY A 61 1.61 7.38 21.78
C GLY A 61 0.69 8.50 22.31
N CYS A 62 -0.27 8.96 21.50
CA CYS A 62 -1.25 9.96 21.94
C CYS A 62 -2.11 9.49 23.14
N LEU A 63 -2.46 8.20 23.20
CA LEU A 63 -3.17 7.62 24.33
C LEU A 63 -2.33 7.59 25.62
N VAL A 64 -1.03 7.27 25.51
CA VAL A 64 -0.09 7.31 26.65
C VAL A 64 0.02 8.72 27.23
N PHE A 65 -0.06 9.77 26.40
CA PHE A 65 -0.09 11.17 26.82
C PHE A 65 -1.50 11.67 27.26
N GLY A 66 -2.49 10.77 27.41
CA GLY A 66 -3.82 11.11 27.90
C GLY A 66 -4.74 11.80 26.88
N ARG A 67 -4.36 11.85 25.59
CA ARG A 67 -5.21 12.43 24.54
C ARG A 67 -6.10 11.34 23.92
N LEU A 68 -7.41 11.44 24.19
CA LEU A 68 -8.46 10.63 23.55
C LEU A 68 -8.45 10.72 22.02
N ALA A 69 -7.80 11.74 21.44
CA ALA A 69 -7.54 11.85 20.02
C ALA A 69 -6.81 10.62 19.43
N GLY A 70 -6.03 9.88 20.23
CA GLY A 70 -5.35 8.65 19.80
C GLY A 70 -6.32 7.48 19.50
N LEU A 71 -7.45 7.41 20.19
CA LEU A 71 -8.51 6.41 19.92
C LEU A 71 -9.25 6.73 18.62
N GLY A 72 -9.64 8.00 18.45
CA GLY A 72 -10.26 8.47 17.20
C GLY A 72 -9.35 8.24 16.01
N MET A 73 -8.04 8.35 16.24
CA MET A 73 -7.05 8.01 15.25
C MET A 73 -7.12 6.50 14.85
N ILE A 74 -6.96 5.56 15.79
CA ILE A 74 -6.98 4.12 15.47
C ILE A 74 -8.28 3.70 14.76
N PHE A 75 -9.42 4.25 15.18
CA PHE A 75 -10.71 4.01 14.55
C PHE A 75 -10.80 4.55 13.11
N LEU A 76 -10.25 5.75 12.86
CA LEU A 76 -10.21 6.33 11.52
C LEU A 76 -9.39 5.44 10.58
N TRP A 77 -8.26 4.92 11.05
CA TRP A 77 -7.45 3.98 10.26
C TRP A 77 -8.20 2.67 9.98
N LEU A 78 -8.89 2.09 10.97
CA LEU A 78 -9.73 0.90 10.79
C LEU A 78 -10.83 1.13 9.76
N ALA A 79 -11.50 2.28 9.78
CA ALA A 79 -12.51 2.66 8.80
C ALA A 79 -11.93 2.92 7.40
N TYR A 80 -10.69 3.39 7.32
CA TYR A 80 -9.99 3.70 6.07
C TYR A 80 -9.32 2.47 5.43
N THR A 81 -8.95 1.47 6.25
CA THR A 81 -8.33 0.20 5.83
C THR A 81 -9.09 -0.52 4.70
N PRO A 82 -10.43 -0.74 4.77
CA PRO A 82 -11.16 -1.38 3.69
C PRO A 82 -11.10 -0.57 2.39
N TYR A 83 -11.06 0.76 2.48
CA TYR A 83 -10.95 1.64 1.31
C TYR A 83 -9.59 1.46 0.60
N VAL A 84 -8.51 1.47 1.39
CA VAL A 84 -7.14 1.22 0.88
C VAL A 84 -7.03 -0.18 0.27
N LEU A 85 -7.65 -1.17 0.88
CA LEU A 85 -7.71 -2.54 0.36
C LEU A 85 -8.43 -2.64 -0.97
N VAL A 86 -9.62 -2.04 -1.10
CA VAL A 86 -10.42 -2.07 -2.33
C VAL A 86 -9.69 -1.37 -3.46
N VAL A 87 -9.17 -0.16 -3.21
CA VAL A 87 -8.42 0.60 -4.20
C VAL A 87 -7.14 -0.15 -4.59
N GLY A 88 -6.39 -0.67 -3.61
CA GLY A 88 -5.18 -1.45 -3.84
C GLY A 88 -5.43 -2.76 -4.59
N ALA A 89 -6.54 -3.45 -4.31
CA ALA A 89 -6.95 -4.65 -5.04
C ALA A 89 -7.33 -4.33 -6.49
N PHE A 90 -8.06 -3.23 -6.72
CA PHE A 90 -8.37 -2.74 -8.05
C PHE A 90 -7.10 -2.48 -8.87
N PHE A 91 -6.16 -1.70 -8.32
CA PHE A 91 -4.88 -1.44 -9.00
C PHE A 91 -4.06 -2.73 -9.22
N SER A 92 -4.05 -3.65 -8.26
CA SER A 92 -3.38 -4.96 -8.43
C SER A 92 -3.97 -5.76 -9.60
N ILE A 93 -5.28 -5.82 -9.73
CA ILE A 93 -5.96 -6.48 -10.84
C ILE A 93 -5.60 -5.80 -12.17
N VAL A 94 -5.66 -4.46 -12.22
CA VAL A 94 -5.30 -3.68 -13.42
C VAL A 94 -3.87 -3.99 -13.84
N VAL A 95 -2.90 -3.99 -12.92
CA VAL A 95 -1.49 -4.30 -13.23
C VAL A 95 -1.35 -5.72 -13.78
N VAL A 96 -2.04 -6.70 -13.20
CA VAL A 96 -2.01 -8.09 -13.70
C VAL A 96 -2.62 -8.20 -15.10
N VAL A 97 -3.74 -7.52 -15.35
CA VAL A 97 -4.41 -7.50 -16.66
C VAL A 97 -3.53 -6.83 -17.70
N VAL A 98 -2.95 -5.67 -17.38
CA VAL A 98 -2.02 -4.94 -18.26
C VAL A 98 -0.78 -5.78 -18.53
N PHE A 99 -0.19 -6.43 -17.52
CA PHE A 99 0.97 -7.30 -17.70
C PHE A 99 0.65 -8.48 -18.62
N LYS A 100 -0.52 -9.12 -18.44
CA LYS A 100 -0.98 -10.18 -19.36
C LYS A 100 -1.21 -9.65 -20.78
N ALA A 101 -1.82 -8.48 -20.92
CA ALA A 101 -2.08 -7.85 -22.23
C ALA A 101 -0.77 -7.51 -22.96
N MET A 102 0.17 -6.88 -22.26
CA MET A 102 1.52 -6.56 -22.75
C MET A 102 2.27 -7.82 -23.18
N ARG A 103 2.25 -8.88 -22.36
CA ARG A 103 2.89 -10.16 -22.71
C ARG A 103 2.27 -10.80 -23.94
N LYS A 104 0.93 -10.73 -24.08
CA LYS A 104 0.22 -11.23 -25.27
C LYS A 104 0.62 -10.43 -26.51
N LEU A 105 0.71 -9.11 -26.41
CA LEU A 105 1.18 -8.22 -27.47
C LEU A 105 2.64 -8.50 -27.87
N SER A 106 3.53 -8.70 -26.91
CA SER A 106 4.94 -9.03 -27.16
C SER A 106 5.11 -10.38 -27.87
N LEU A 107 4.31 -11.40 -27.51
CA LEU A 107 4.31 -12.69 -28.22
C LEU A 107 3.80 -12.59 -29.66
N ILE A 108 2.81 -11.73 -29.89
CA ILE A 108 2.28 -11.47 -31.25
C ILE A 108 3.30 -10.68 -32.08
N ALA A 109 3.99 -9.71 -31.48
CA ALA A 109 4.98 -8.88 -32.15
C ALA A 109 6.32 -9.61 -32.43
N GLY A 110 6.70 -10.60 -31.62
CA GLY A 110 7.89 -11.42 -31.83
C GLY A 110 7.71 -12.61 -32.80
N SER A 111 6.51 -12.79 -33.35
CA SER A 111 6.19 -13.87 -34.32
C SER A 111 6.13 -13.38 -35.77
N CYS A 112 6.70 -12.21 -36.07
CA CYS A 112 6.81 -11.66 -37.43
C CYS A 112 8.27 -11.60 -37.88
#